data_AF-A0A9P4PZ39-F1
#
_entry.id   AF-A0A9P4PZ39-F1
#
_cell.length_a   1.000
_cell.length_b   1.000
_cell.length_c   1.000
_cell.angle_alpha   90.00
_cell.angle_beta   90.00
_cell.angle_gamma   90.00
#
_symmetry.space_group_name_H-M   'P 1'
#
loop_
_entity.id
_entity.type
_entity.pdbx_description
1 polymer ?
#
loop_
_entity_poly.entity_id
_entity_poly.type
_entity_poly.pdbx_seq_one_letter_code
_entity_poly.pdbx_strand_id
1 'polypeptide(L)'
;MPKAAKKRSETTSRRKDPIKRGGGAAAAAAAAGRDAKASHLYTDDNPATTLHGTGFKDRAAAERTLELISKRSLTYQFQTVNTMFHRAKHHPAMEGNAGMREAMGVFRTWLDETYPAARAGLRLDGFRPLLSKECVGKYLGKIMGSSSTSGGGGGSGGGGDGDGRCGSSGCSGGDGGGGGGDSGGLAVGADARGFANAYVALPKGKRLANVLMDDGQPGQADWERRRCDALTELVAEGREQRSQWESWQLWLDEEARVPTAEHLRLIAWAWSPVPESKLRP
;
A
#
# COMPACT_ATOMS: atom_id res chain seq x y z
N MET A 1 -52.28 33.92 3.11
CA MET A 1 -51.98 32.95 4.19
C MET A 1 -50.49 32.64 4.21
N PRO A 2 -49.71 33.15 5.19
CA PRO A 2 -48.29 32.85 5.29
C PRO A 2 -48.07 31.47 5.92
N LYS A 3 -47.28 30.60 5.26
CA LYS A 3 -46.91 29.27 5.76
C LYS A 3 -45.74 29.38 6.74
N ALA A 4 -45.92 28.75 7.90
CA ALA A 4 -45.07 28.81 9.08
C ALA A 4 -43.65 28.24 8.90
N ALA A 5 -42.70 28.85 9.59
CA ALA A 5 -41.30 28.46 9.68
C ALA A 5 -41.12 27.16 10.51
N LYS A 6 -40.35 26.20 9.97
CA LYS A 6 -39.93 24.99 10.70
C LYS A 6 -38.81 25.34 11.70
N LYS A 7 -39.07 25.12 12.99
CA LYS A 7 -38.07 25.21 14.07
C LYS A 7 -37.06 24.07 13.96
N ARG A 8 -35.76 24.40 14.00
CA ARG A 8 -34.66 23.45 14.15
C ARG A 8 -34.59 22.98 15.61
N SER A 9 -34.55 21.68 15.83
CA SER A 9 -34.37 21.08 17.16
C SER A 9 -32.88 21.02 17.51
N GLU A 10 -32.45 21.84 18.46
CA GLU A 10 -31.11 21.75 19.08
C GLU A 10 -31.08 20.55 20.04
N THR A 11 -30.18 19.60 19.77
CA THR A 11 -29.90 18.49 20.70
C THR A 11 -28.64 18.83 21.49
N THR A 12 -28.81 19.31 22.72
CA THR A 12 -27.72 19.58 23.67
C THR A 12 -27.12 18.27 24.17
N SER A 13 -25.94 17.91 23.66
CA SER A 13 -25.13 16.80 24.19
C SER A 13 -24.42 17.25 25.47
N ARG A 14 -24.89 16.78 26.64
CA ARG A 14 -24.19 16.92 27.92
C ARG A 14 -22.97 16.00 27.93
N ARG A 15 -21.78 16.53 27.64
CA ARG A 15 -20.51 15.91 28.05
C ARG A 15 -20.13 16.48 29.40
N LYS A 16 -19.90 15.60 30.39
CA LYS A 16 -19.32 15.96 31.67
C LYS A 16 -17.81 16.15 31.48
N ASP A 17 -17.32 17.35 31.71
CA ASP A 17 -15.89 17.64 31.83
C ASP A 17 -15.36 17.14 33.19
N PRO A 18 -14.26 16.38 33.24
CA PRO A 18 -13.60 16.07 34.50
C PRO A 18 -12.21 16.72 34.49
N ILE A 19 -12.13 18.04 34.64
CA ILE A 19 -10.87 18.70 35.01
C ILE A 19 -11.16 19.64 36.18
N LYS A 20 -11.17 19.06 37.39
CA LYS A 20 -11.06 19.83 38.62
C LYS A 20 -9.58 19.90 39.00
N ARG A 21 -8.96 21.07 38.83
CA ARG A 21 -7.65 21.39 39.41
C ARG A 21 -7.82 21.51 40.93
N GLY A 22 -7.02 20.75 41.68
CA GLY A 22 -6.82 20.91 43.11
C GLY A 22 -5.40 20.46 43.42
N GLY A 23 -4.56 21.41 43.83
CA GLY A 23 -3.14 21.18 44.07
C GLY A 23 -2.82 20.58 45.43
N GLY A 24 -1.57 20.14 45.56
CA GLY A 24 -0.78 20.25 46.78
C GLY A 24 -0.91 19.14 47.81
N ALA A 25 0.22 18.46 48.05
CA ALA A 25 0.59 17.77 49.28
C ALA A 25 -0.06 16.40 49.60
N ALA A 26 0.31 15.37 48.83
CA ALA A 26 0.41 13.99 49.31
C ALA A 26 1.34 13.16 48.39
N ALA A 27 2.50 13.73 48.04
CA ALA A 27 3.54 13.05 47.28
C ALA A 27 4.42 12.25 48.23
N ALA A 28 4.20 10.93 48.37
CA ALA A 28 5.26 9.96 48.73
C ALA A 28 4.84 8.48 48.77
N ALA A 29 3.56 8.10 48.90
CA ALA A 29 3.22 6.71 49.29
C ALA A 29 2.27 5.92 48.36
N ALA A 30 2.17 6.27 47.07
CA ALA A 30 1.30 5.56 46.11
C ALA A 30 2.01 5.27 44.77
N ALA A 31 3.21 4.70 44.84
CA ALA A 31 4.02 4.35 43.66
C ALA A 31 3.98 2.85 43.30
N ALA A 32 3.05 2.07 43.83
CA ALA A 32 2.88 0.65 43.49
C ALA A 32 1.45 0.42 42.96
N GLY A 33 1.28 0.52 41.64
CA GLY A 33 0.02 0.20 40.97
C GLY A 33 -0.50 1.24 39.98
N ARG A 34 0.36 1.89 39.19
CA ARG A 34 -0.12 2.51 37.94
C ARG A 34 -0.14 1.43 36.88
N ASP A 35 -1.33 1.14 36.34
CA ASP A 35 -1.57 0.18 35.28
C ASP A 35 -0.52 0.26 34.17
N ALA A 36 0.18 -0.85 33.89
CA ALA A 36 1.11 -0.97 32.77
C ALA A 36 0.46 -0.69 31.38
N LYS A 37 -0.87 -0.55 31.33
CA LYS A 37 -1.64 -0.18 30.13
C LYS A 37 -1.75 1.34 29.91
N ALA A 38 -1.51 2.17 30.93
CA ALA A 38 -1.60 3.63 30.79
C ALA A 38 -0.38 4.25 30.09
N SER A 39 0.78 3.56 30.08
CA SER A 39 1.99 3.99 29.34
C SER A 39 2.05 3.46 27.90
N HIS A 40 1.14 2.55 27.52
CA HIS A 40 1.10 1.87 26.23
C HIS A 40 0.64 2.77 25.07
N LEU A 41 0.16 3.98 25.35
CA LEU A 41 -0.30 4.91 24.31
C LEU A 41 0.85 5.46 23.44
N TYR A 42 2.10 5.37 23.93
CA TYR A 42 3.30 5.89 23.26
C TYR A 42 4.39 4.84 23.02
N THR A 43 4.18 3.61 23.48
CA THR A 43 5.10 2.51 23.18
C THR A 43 4.67 1.89 21.86
N ASP A 44 5.54 1.99 20.86
CA ASP A 44 5.34 1.26 19.61
C ASP A 44 5.53 -0.23 19.89
N ASP A 45 4.46 -1.00 19.82
CA ASP A 45 4.49 -2.45 20.09
C ASP A 45 5.18 -3.25 18.98
N ASN A 46 5.61 -2.60 17.89
CA ASN A 46 6.38 -3.24 16.83
C ASN A 46 7.59 -2.40 16.38
N PRO A 47 8.61 -2.23 17.25
CA PRO A 47 9.76 -1.36 17.01
C PRO A 47 10.59 -1.78 15.79
N ALA A 48 10.51 -3.05 15.37
CA ALA A 48 11.22 -3.57 14.21
C ALA A 48 10.69 -3.01 12.88
N THR A 49 9.40 -2.66 12.83
CA THR A 49 8.75 -2.12 11.62
C THR A 49 8.56 -0.60 11.66
N THR A 50 9.00 0.04 12.75
CA THR A 50 8.90 1.48 12.93
C THR A 50 9.82 2.22 11.99
N LEU A 51 9.28 3.21 11.29
CA LEU A 51 10.09 4.09 10.45
C LEU A 51 10.88 5.07 11.34
N HIS A 52 12.16 4.79 11.55
CA HIS A 52 13.04 5.68 12.32
C HIS A 52 13.39 6.95 11.53
N GLY A 53 13.54 8.07 12.26
CA GLY A 53 13.96 9.34 11.67
C GLY A 53 12.83 10.27 11.21
N THR A 54 11.57 9.89 11.41
CA THR A 54 10.43 10.81 11.24
C THR A 54 10.35 11.82 12.38
N GLY A 55 10.05 13.08 12.11
CA GLY A 55 9.95 14.11 13.13
C GLY A 55 9.26 15.39 12.66
N PHE A 56 8.97 16.27 13.62
CA PHE A 56 8.28 17.55 13.40
C PHE A 56 8.96 18.73 14.13
N LYS A 57 10.22 18.56 14.53
CA LYS A 57 10.96 19.55 15.34
C LYS A 57 11.27 20.84 14.58
N ASP A 58 11.59 20.74 13.30
CA ASP A 58 12.03 21.81 12.41
C ASP A 58 11.67 21.46 10.95
N ARG A 59 11.85 22.43 10.06
CA ARG A 59 11.60 22.27 8.62
C ARG A 59 12.36 21.09 8.02
N ALA A 60 13.65 20.96 8.32
CA ALA A 60 14.49 19.89 7.78
C ALA A 60 14.01 18.50 8.21
N ALA A 61 13.53 18.35 9.45
CA ALA A 61 12.92 17.10 9.92
C ALA A 61 11.60 16.79 9.22
N ALA A 62 10.80 17.81 8.89
CA ALA A 62 9.57 17.63 8.13
C ALA A 62 9.86 17.17 6.69
N GLU A 63 10.81 17.80 6.02
CA GLU A 63 11.25 17.43 4.67
C GLU A 63 11.84 16.02 4.64
N ARG A 64 12.72 15.68 5.60
CA ARG A 64 13.23 14.31 5.77
C ARG A 64 12.11 13.30 6.00
N THR A 65 11.08 13.67 6.75
CA THR A 65 9.92 12.80 6.98
C THR A 65 9.17 12.54 5.68
N LEU A 66 8.94 13.57 4.86
CA LEU A 66 8.30 13.42 3.54
C LEU A 66 9.11 12.54 2.60
N GLU A 67 10.44 12.68 2.60
CA GLU A 67 11.33 11.83 1.81
C GLU A 67 11.24 10.36 2.24
N LEU A 68 11.31 10.08 3.55
CA LEU A 68 11.25 8.73 4.09
C LEU A 68 9.94 8.01 3.76
N ILE A 69 8.81 8.73 3.75
CA ILE A 69 7.49 8.12 3.47
C ILE A 69 7.14 8.12 1.97
N SER A 70 7.90 8.79 1.12
CA SER A 70 7.57 8.95 -0.31
C SER A 70 7.37 7.62 -1.06
N LYS A 71 8.06 6.56 -0.62
CA LYS A 71 7.98 5.19 -1.17
C LYS A 71 6.77 4.39 -0.67
N ARG A 72 6.08 4.87 0.36
CA ARG A 72 4.87 4.24 0.92
C ARG A 72 3.62 4.67 0.14
N SER A 73 2.48 4.02 0.39
CA SER A 73 1.21 4.41 -0.22
C SER A 73 0.77 5.81 0.22
N LEU A 74 0.02 6.52 -0.63
CA LEU A 74 -0.53 7.84 -0.28
C LEU A 74 -1.38 7.80 1.00
N THR A 75 -2.04 6.68 1.27
CA THR A 75 -2.79 6.44 2.50
C THR A 75 -1.87 6.48 3.73
N TYR A 76 -0.72 5.80 3.69
CA TYR A 76 0.26 5.79 4.77
C TYR A 76 0.93 7.16 4.92
N GLN A 77 1.28 7.79 3.79
CA GLN A 77 1.86 9.13 3.78
C GLN A 77 0.92 10.12 4.46
N PHE A 78 -0.36 10.10 4.11
CA PHE A 78 -1.37 10.95 4.73
C PHE A 78 -1.50 10.70 6.24
N GLN A 79 -1.56 9.43 6.67
CA GLN A 79 -1.64 9.10 8.09
C GLN A 79 -0.43 9.62 8.87
N THR A 80 0.77 9.47 8.31
CA THR A 80 2.02 9.92 8.93
C THR A 80 2.05 11.43 9.03
N VAL A 81 1.84 12.13 7.91
CA VAL A 81 1.87 13.60 7.85
C VAL A 81 0.80 14.20 8.74
N ASN A 82 -0.43 13.68 8.70
CA ASN A 82 -1.53 14.16 9.54
C ASN A 82 -1.21 13.97 11.02
N THR A 83 -0.62 12.82 11.40
CA THR A 83 -0.19 12.55 12.77
C THR A 83 0.89 13.53 13.21
N MET A 84 1.93 13.75 12.41
CA MET A 84 3.03 14.68 12.74
C MET A 84 2.54 16.13 12.83
N PHE A 85 1.66 16.55 11.91
CA PHE A 85 1.04 17.87 11.95
C PHE A 85 0.25 18.10 13.24
N HIS A 86 -0.60 17.16 13.65
CA HIS A 86 -1.38 17.29 14.87
C HIS A 86 -0.53 17.17 16.14
N ARG A 87 0.52 16.34 16.13
CA ARG A 87 1.49 16.26 17.24
C ARG A 87 2.23 17.59 17.42
N ALA A 88 2.67 18.22 16.33
CA ALA A 88 3.29 19.55 16.37
C ALA A 88 2.30 20.62 16.84
N LYS A 89 1.08 20.62 16.28
CA LYS A 89 0.03 21.59 16.60
C LYS A 89 -0.37 21.60 18.08
N HIS A 90 -0.37 20.44 18.72
CA HIS A 90 -0.76 20.28 20.13
C HIS A 90 0.44 20.11 21.07
N HIS A 91 1.66 20.36 20.58
CA HIS A 91 2.85 20.23 21.41
C HIS A 91 2.93 21.37 22.44
N PRO A 92 3.29 21.11 23.71
CA PRO A 92 3.38 22.16 24.74
C PRO A 92 4.34 23.31 24.38
N ALA A 93 5.40 23.00 23.61
CA ALA A 93 6.39 23.99 23.17
C ALA A 93 6.06 24.69 21.84
N MET A 94 4.86 24.47 21.27
CA MET A 94 4.50 24.97 19.93
C MET A 94 4.59 26.50 19.81
N GLU A 95 4.00 27.24 20.76
CA GLU A 95 3.91 28.70 20.70
C GLU A 95 5.29 29.38 20.77
N GLY A 96 6.27 28.73 21.41
CA GLY A 96 7.64 29.24 21.55
C GLY A 96 8.65 28.71 20.54
N ASN A 97 8.28 27.76 19.67
CA ASN A 97 9.22 27.09 18.77
C ASN A 97 8.95 27.46 17.30
N ALA A 98 9.80 28.33 16.74
CA ALA A 98 9.74 28.71 15.33
C ALA A 98 9.94 27.50 14.38
N GLY A 99 10.82 26.57 14.73
CA GLY A 99 11.07 25.37 13.92
C GLY A 99 9.83 24.48 13.79
N MET A 100 9.07 24.29 14.87
CA MET A 100 7.82 23.52 14.82
C MET A 100 6.77 24.20 13.93
N ARG A 101 6.70 25.54 13.95
CA ARG A 101 5.80 26.29 13.05
C ARG A 101 6.18 26.11 11.58
N GLU A 102 7.47 26.14 11.26
CA GLU A 102 7.95 25.89 9.89
C GLU A 102 7.67 24.45 9.45
N ALA A 103 7.91 23.46 10.32
CA ALA A 103 7.57 22.05 10.06
C ALA A 103 6.07 21.88 9.76
N MET A 104 5.20 22.54 10.54
CA MET A 104 3.76 22.53 10.30
C MET A 104 3.39 23.14 8.94
N GLY A 105 4.10 24.19 8.51
CA GLY A 105 3.91 24.80 7.19
C GLY A 105 4.15 23.79 6.06
N VAL A 106 5.28 23.07 6.11
CA VAL A 106 5.61 22.01 5.14
C VAL A 106 4.53 20.93 5.08
N PHE A 107 4.10 20.44 6.25
CA PHE A 107 3.04 19.42 6.30
C PHE A 107 1.69 19.95 5.81
N ARG A 108 1.38 21.23 6.07
CA ARG A 108 0.13 21.85 5.62
C ARG A 108 0.08 21.96 4.10
N THR A 109 1.14 22.46 3.47
CA THR A 109 1.27 22.49 2.01
C THR A 109 1.10 21.09 1.42
N TRP A 110 1.74 20.09 2.02
CA TRP A 110 1.59 18.71 1.55
C TRP A 110 0.15 18.19 1.68
N LEU A 111 -0.53 18.46 2.80
CA LEU A 111 -1.91 17.99 3.05
C LEU A 111 -2.97 18.67 2.17
N ASP A 112 -2.77 19.96 1.87
CA ASP A 112 -3.75 20.77 1.15
C ASP A 112 -3.52 20.76 -0.38
N GLU A 113 -2.28 20.58 -0.84
CA GLU A 113 -1.92 20.67 -2.26
C GLU A 113 -1.40 19.33 -2.81
N THR A 114 -0.28 18.85 -2.26
CA THR A 114 0.42 17.67 -2.81
C THR A 114 -0.42 16.39 -2.72
N TYR A 115 -1.04 16.14 -1.57
CA TYR A 115 -1.84 14.94 -1.35
C TYR A 115 -3.13 14.92 -2.18
N PRO A 116 -3.95 15.98 -2.23
CA PRO A 116 -5.12 16.01 -3.11
C PRO A 116 -4.76 15.87 -4.58
N ALA A 117 -3.69 16.52 -5.06
CA ALA A 117 -3.23 16.38 -6.43
C ALA A 117 -2.78 14.94 -6.75
N ALA A 118 -1.94 14.34 -5.91
CA ALA A 118 -1.50 12.96 -6.08
C ALA A 118 -2.66 11.95 -6.01
N ARG A 119 -3.61 12.19 -5.10
CA ARG A 119 -4.81 11.36 -4.97
C ARG A 119 -5.77 11.51 -6.16
N ALA A 120 -5.84 12.70 -6.77
CA ALA A 120 -6.61 12.93 -7.98
C ALA A 120 -5.99 12.19 -9.17
N GLY A 121 -4.66 12.21 -9.30
CA GLY A 121 -3.93 11.42 -10.30
C GLY A 121 -4.30 9.94 -10.26
N LEU A 122 -4.25 9.30 -9.08
CA LEU A 122 -4.65 7.89 -8.92
C LEU A 122 -6.11 7.58 -9.30
N ARG A 123 -6.98 8.59 -9.34
CA ARG A 123 -8.39 8.42 -9.72
C ARG A 123 -8.65 8.62 -11.20
N LEU A 124 -7.76 9.30 -11.90
CA LEU A 124 -7.82 9.45 -13.36
C LEU A 124 -7.50 8.12 -14.06
N ASP A 125 -6.60 7.31 -13.47
CA ASP A 125 -6.22 5.95 -13.94
C ASP A 125 -7.27 4.86 -13.64
N GLY A 126 -8.54 5.26 -13.57
CA GLY A 126 -9.67 4.38 -13.25
C GLY A 126 -9.66 3.89 -11.82
N PHE A 127 -10.76 4.08 -11.09
CA PHE A 127 -10.91 3.44 -9.78
C PHE A 127 -10.83 1.92 -9.96
N ARG A 128 -9.74 1.30 -9.48
CA ARG A 128 -9.51 -0.15 -9.52
C ARG A 128 -9.99 -0.77 -8.19
N PRO A 129 -11.29 -1.13 -8.07
CA PRO A 129 -11.83 -1.65 -6.82
C PRO A 129 -11.09 -2.91 -6.38
N LEU A 130 -10.96 -3.08 -5.07
CA LEU A 130 -10.46 -4.31 -4.49
C LEU A 130 -11.55 -5.38 -4.54
N LEU A 131 -11.23 -6.55 -5.11
CA LEU A 131 -12.04 -7.76 -4.97
C LEU A 131 -12.08 -8.18 -3.50
N SER A 132 -13.17 -8.82 -3.06
CA SER A 132 -13.24 -9.34 -1.70
C SER A 132 -12.16 -10.39 -1.42
N LYS A 133 -11.76 -10.50 -0.14
CA LYS A 133 -10.81 -11.55 0.32
C LYS A 133 -11.32 -12.95 0.01
N GLU A 134 -12.63 -13.18 0.14
CA GLU A 134 -13.27 -14.45 -0.19
C GLU A 134 -13.08 -14.79 -1.68
N CYS A 135 -13.29 -13.80 -2.56
CA CYS A 135 -13.08 -13.98 -3.99
C CYS A 135 -11.63 -14.35 -4.31
N VAL A 136 -10.65 -13.59 -3.82
CA VAL A 136 -9.24 -13.87 -4.06
C VAL A 136 -8.83 -15.22 -3.47
N GLY A 137 -9.33 -15.55 -2.27
CA GLY A 137 -9.08 -16.82 -1.59
C GLY A 137 -9.50 -18.05 -2.40
N LYS A 138 -10.63 -17.98 -3.13
CA LYS A 138 -11.08 -19.07 -4.00
C LYS A 138 -10.10 -19.37 -5.14
N TYR A 139 -9.41 -18.35 -5.65
CA TYR A 139 -8.43 -18.50 -6.73
C TYR A 139 -7.00 -18.73 -6.22
N LEU A 140 -6.75 -18.65 -4.91
CA LEU A 140 -5.41 -18.71 -4.33
C LEU A 140 -4.67 -19.99 -4.71
N GLY A 141 -5.33 -21.15 -4.69
CA GLY A 141 -4.73 -22.42 -5.12
C GLY A 141 -4.24 -22.40 -6.57
N LYS A 142 -5.03 -21.82 -7.49
CA LYS A 142 -4.65 -21.67 -8.91
C LYS A 142 -3.52 -20.64 -9.08
N ILE A 143 -3.56 -19.56 -8.30
CA ILE A 143 -2.53 -18.51 -8.30
C ILE A 143 -1.20 -19.09 -7.82
N MET A 144 -1.19 -19.89 -6.75
CA MET A 144 0.01 -20.55 -6.23
C MET A 144 0.54 -21.61 -7.20
N GLY A 145 -0.36 -22.44 -7.76
CA GLY A 145 0.02 -23.53 -8.67
C GLY A 145 0.46 -23.09 -10.07
N SER A 146 0.31 -21.80 -10.42
CA SER A 146 0.73 -21.27 -11.72
C SER A 146 2.26 -21.15 -11.90
N SER A 147 3.06 -21.45 -10.86
CA SER A 147 4.51 -21.57 -10.99
C SER A 147 4.87 -22.92 -11.61
N SER A 148 5.60 -22.89 -12.73
CA SER A 148 6.28 -24.00 -13.42
C SER A 148 5.40 -24.99 -14.21
N THR A 149 5.15 -24.67 -15.48
CA THR A 149 5.37 -25.62 -16.58
C THR A 149 6.57 -25.14 -17.39
N SER A 150 7.77 -25.36 -16.86
CA SER A 150 9.00 -25.30 -17.64
C SER A 150 9.89 -26.48 -17.21
N GLY A 151 10.14 -27.40 -18.16
CA GLY A 151 11.11 -28.48 -18.02
C GLY A 151 10.51 -29.88 -17.83
N GLY A 152 10.25 -30.59 -18.93
CA GLY A 152 9.84 -31.99 -18.89
C GLY A 152 9.64 -32.62 -20.27
N GLY A 153 10.58 -32.38 -21.20
CA GLY A 153 10.60 -33.02 -22.51
C GLY A 153 12.02 -33.47 -22.83
N GLY A 154 12.32 -34.74 -22.54
CA GLY A 154 13.58 -35.38 -22.91
C GLY A 154 13.68 -35.61 -24.41
N GLY A 155 14.89 -35.45 -24.94
CA GLY A 155 15.25 -35.76 -26.32
C GLY A 155 16.76 -35.90 -26.42
N SER A 156 17.22 -37.15 -26.46
CA SER A 156 18.61 -37.59 -26.59
C SER A 156 19.27 -37.21 -27.91
N GLY A 157 20.62 -37.12 -27.86
CA GLY A 157 21.55 -37.22 -29.00
C GLY A 157 22.32 -35.92 -29.24
N GLY A 158 23.64 -35.87 -29.35
CA GLY A 158 24.70 -36.87 -29.35
C GLY A 158 25.93 -36.24 -30.04
N GLY A 159 27.12 -36.41 -29.45
CA GLY A 159 28.44 -36.44 -30.11
C GLY A 159 29.02 -35.17 -30.76
N GLY A 160 30.28 -34.87 -30.45
CA GLY A 160 31.18 -34.16 -31.37
C GLY A 160 32.22 -33.25 -30.71
N ASP A 161 33.39 -33.81 -30.42
CA ASP A 161 34.64 -33.10 -30.09
C ASP A 161 35.14 -32.21 -31.24
N GLY A 162 35.87 -31.14 -30.91
CA GLY A 162 36.59 -30.33 -31.89
C GLY A 162 37.23 -29.06 -31.33
N ASP A 163 38.50 -29.18 -30.92
CA ASP A 163 39.42 -28.07 -30.57
C ASP A 163 39.59 -27.04 -31.68
N GLY A 164 39.84 -25.75 -31.33
CA GLY A 164 40.42 -24.82 -32.31
C GLY A 164 40.34 -23.32 -32.05
N ARG A 165 41.33 -22.81 -31.30
CA ARG A 165 42.02 -21.51 -31.47
C ARG A 165 41.37 -20.17 -31.05
N CYS A 166 42.24 -19.45 -30.34
CA CYS A 166 42.29 -18.03 -30.01
C CYS A 166 42.41 -17.08 -31.21
N GLY A 167 41.91 -15.85 -31.05
CA GLY A 167 42.22 -14.71 -31.91
C GLY A 167 41.51 -13.43 -31.44
N SER A 168 42.27 -12.53 -30.84
CA SER A 168 41.89 -11.19 -30.38
C SER A 168 41.45 -10.26 -31.51
N SER A 169 40.45 -9.40 -31.25
CA SER A 169 40.47 -7.96 -31.59
C SER A 169 39.14 -7.31 -31.20
N GLY A 170 39.21 -6.22 -30.45
CA GLY A 170 38.04 -5.50 -29.95
C GLY A 170 37.36 -4.61 -30.98
N CYS A 171 36.14 -4.20 -30.65
CA CYS A 171 35.54 -2.96 -31.09
C CYS A 171 34.39 -2.56 -30.16
N SER A 172 34.39 -1.27 -29.86
CA SER A 172 33.50 -0.53 -28.99
C SER A 172 32.05 -0.48 -29.48
N GLY A 173 31.12 -0.30 -28.55
CA GLY A 173 29.86 0.40 -28.83
C GLY A 173 28.63 -0.17 -28.16
N GLY A 174 27.93 0.67 -27.39
CA GLY A 174 26.50 0.55 -27.12
C GLY A 174 26.13 0.09 -25.72
N ASP A 175 26.17 1.01 -24.75
CA ASP A 175 25.47 0.89 -23.47
C ASP A 175 23.96 1.03 -23.73
N GLY A 176 23.36 -0.06 -24.18
CA GLY A 176 21.92 -0.23 -24.29
C GLY A 176 21.38 -0.70 -22.95
N GLY A 177 20.79 0.23 -22.19
CA GLY A 177 19.98 -0.07 -21.01
C GLY A 177 18.73 -0.87 -21.40
N GLY A 178 18.91 -2.17 -21.63
CA GLY A 178 17.83 -3.14 -21.78
C GLY A 178 17.20 -3.43 -20.43
N GLY A 179 16.18 -2.66 -20.08
CA GLY A 179 15.19 -3.09 -19.10
C GLY A 179 14.59 -4.40 -19.60
N GLY A 180 14.97 -5.51 -18.96
CA GLY A 180 14.46 -6.84 -19.25
C GLY A 180 12.96 -6.92 -18.97
N GLY A 181 12.16 -6.49 -19.93
CA GLY A 181 10.78 -6.92 -20.06
C GLY A 181 10.80 -8.39 -20.43
N ASP A 182 10.74 -9.26 -19.43
CA ASP A 182 10.46 -10.68 -19.60
C ASP A 182 9.03 -10.83 -20.16
N SER A 183 8.92 -10.78 -21.47
CA SER A 183 7.77 -11.28 -22.23
C SER A 183 7.88 -12.81 -22.36
N GLY A 184 8.11 -13.49 -21.23
CA GLY A 184 8.60 -14.87 -21.14
C GLY A 184 7.83 -15.74 -20.16
N GLY A 185 6.49 -15.69 -20.19
CA GLY A 185 5.65 -16.68 -19.53
C GLY A 185 4.39 -16.10 -18.90
N LEU A 186 3.22 -16.62 -19.29
CA LEU A 186 1.91 -16.26 -18.74
C LEU A 186 1.74 -16.65 -17.25
N ALA A 187 2.80 -17.03 -16.55
CA ALA A 187 2.76 -17.39 -15.14
C ALA A 187 2.49 -16.18 -14.25
N VAL A 188 1.82 -16.38 -13.12
CA VAL A 188 1.65 -15.31 -12.12
C VAL A 188 3.02 -14.99 -11.53
N GLY A 189 3.34 -13.70 -11.35
CA GLY A 189 4.62 -13.27 -10.76
C GLY A 189 4.72 -13.62 -9.26
N ALA A 190 5.95 -13.73 -8.75
CA ALA A 190 6.18 -14.01 -7.32
C ALA A 190 5.55 -12.95 -6.40
N ASP A 191 5.65 -11.67 -6.76
CA ASP A 191 5.05 -10.58 -6.00
C ASP A 191 3.53 -10.65 -5.96
N ALA A 192 2.90 -11.01 -7.08
CA ALA A 192 1.45 -11.15 -7.17
C ALA A 192 0.94 -12.31 -6.30
N ARG A 193 1.71 -13.40 -6.25
CA ARG A 193 1.47 -14.51 -5.32
C ARG A 193 1.60 -14.06 -3.86
N GLY A 194 2.69 -13.36 -3.54
CA GLY A 194 2.95 -12.81 -2.21
C GLY A 194 1.82 -11.88 -1.74
N PHE A 195 1.39 -10.97 -2.61
CA PHE A 195 0.26 -10.08 -2.36
C PHE A 195 -1.02 -10.86 -2.13
N ALA A 196 -1.39 -11.81 -3.01
CA ALA A 196 -2.63 -12.57 -2.87
C ALA A 196 -2.68 -13.31 -1.53
N ASN A 197 -1.57 -13.94 -1.13
CA ASN A 197 -1.43 -14.62 0.14
C ASN A 197 -1.56 -13.64 1.33
N ALA A 198 -0.82 -12.53 1.31
CA ALA A 198 -0.88 -11.51 2.35
C ALA A 198 -2.27 -10.86 2.48
N TYR A 199 -2.95 -10.62 1.35
CA TYR A 199 -4.26 -9.99 1.30
C TYR A 199 -5.35 -10.89 1.90
N VAL A 200 -5.33 -12.19 1.58
CA VAL A 200 -6.27 -13.17 2.12
C VAL A 200 -6.01 -13.39 3.62
N ALA A 201 -4.75 -13.46 4.04
CA ALA A 201 -4.36 -13.63 5.45
C ALA A 201 -4.55 -12.36 6.31
N LEU A 202 -4.84 -11.22 5.69
CA LEU A 202 -4.95 -9.94 6.39
C LEU A 202 -6.07 -9.97 7.46
N PRO A 203 -5.80 -9.65 8.73
CA PRO A 203 -6.84 -9.58 9.76
C PRO A 203 -7.93 -8.55 9.46
N LYS A 204 -9.14 -8.77 10.01
CA LYS A 204 -10.24 -7.80 9.91
C LYS A 204 -9.82 -6.47 10.57
N GLY A 205 -10.04 -5.36 9.88
CA GLY A 205 -9.71 -4.01 10.37
C GLY A 205 -8.27 -3.54 10.08
N LYS A 206 -7.36 -4.42 9.65
CA LYS A 206 -6.05 -3.99 9.14
C LYS A 206 -6.15 -3.52 7.69
N ARG A 207 -5.39 -2.48 7.33
CA ARG A 207 -5.34 -1.88 5.99
C ARG A 207 -4.07 -2.32 5.26
N LEU A 208 -4.15 -2.51 3.94
CA LEU A 208 -3.00 -2.84 3.08
C LEU A 208 -1.88 -1.80 3.15
N ALA A 209 -2.24 -0.51 3.28
CA ALA A 209 -1.31 0.60 3.50
C ALA A 209 -0.34 0.39 4.69
N ASN A 210 -0.75 -0.43 5.65
CA ASN A 210 -0.01 -0.65 6.90
C ASN A 210 0.72 -2.01 6.89
N VAL A 211 0.75 -2.72 5.76
CA VAL A 211 1.42 -4.01 5.63
C VAL A 211 2.58 -3.86 4.66
N LEU A 212 3.79 -4.01 5.19
CA LEU A 212 5.02 -3.98 4.43
C LEU A 212 5.12 -5.20 3.50
N MET A 213 5.81 -5.02 2.38
CA MET A 213 6.25 -6.16 1.56
C MET A 213 7.35 -6.96 2.26
N ASP A 214 8.25 -6.24 2.94
CA ASP A 214 9.37 -6.77 3.70
C ASP A 214 9.41 -6.07 5.07
N ASP A 215 9.11 -6.82 6.13
CA ASP A 215 9.13 -6.31 7.50
C ASP A 215 10.55 -5.87 7.94
N GLY A 216 11.61 -6.36 7.29
CA GLY A 216 12.99 -5.94 7.53
C GLY A 216 13.34 -4.58 6.93
N GLN A 217 12.49 -4.01 6.09
CA GLN A 217 12.73 -2.73 5.43
C GLN A 217 11.56 -1.76 5.60
N PRO A 218 11.44 -1.09 6.76
CA PRO A 218 10.32 -0.20 7.04
C PRO A 218 10.28 1.07 6.16
N GLY A 219 11.35 1.38 5.42
CA GLY A 219 11.34 2.48 4.44
C GLY A 219 10.80 2.11 3.06
N GLN A 220 10.52 0.83 2.79
CA GLN A 220 10.14 0.35 1.46
C GLN A 220 8.63 0.33 1.25
N ALA A 221 8.23 0.06 0.01
CA ALA A 221 6.84 0.00 -0.40
C ALA A 221 6.02 -0.98 0.46
N ASP A 222 4.79 -0.58 0.74
CA ASP A 222 3.76 -1.46 1.27
C ASP A 222 2.99 -2.14 0.12
N TRP A 223 2.19 -3.14 0.48
CA TRP A 223 1.40 -3.90 -0.49
C TRP A 223 0.36 -3.07 -1.23
N GLU A 224 -0.11 -1.94 -0.67
CA GLU A 224 -1.02 -1.05 -1.40
C GLU A 224 -0.26 -0.32 -2.52
N ARG A 225 0.94 0.20 -2.25
CA ARG A 225 1.77 0.84 -3.27
C ARG A 225 2.15 -0.14 -4.37
N ARG A 226 2.69 -1.32 -4.02
CA ARG A 226 3.10 -2.34 -4.99
C ARG A 226 1.94 -2.80 -5.87
N ARG A 227 0.75 -2.95 -5.30
CA ARG A 227 -0.46 -3.29 -6.07
C ARG A 227 -0.77 -2.23 -7.11
N CYS A 228 -0.75 -0.95 -6.73
CA CYS A 228 -1.01 0.14 -7.67
C CYS A 228 0.00 0.11 -8.82
N ASP A 229 1.30 0.06 -8.50
CA ASP A 229 2.37 0.02 -9.50
C ASP A 229 2.21 -1.20 -10.44
N ALA A 230 1.93 -2.40 -9.88
CA ALA A 230 1.70 -3.62 -10.66
C ALA A 230 0.49 -3.50 -11.60
N LEU A 231 -0.61 -2.90 -11.13
CA LEU A 231 -1.83 -2.76 -11.93
C LEU A 231 -1.67 -1.72 -13.03
N THR A 232 -0.91 -0.65 -12.79
CA THR A 232 -0.56 0.33 -13.83
C THR A 232 0.28 -0.31 -14.93
N GLU A 233 1.20 -1.22 -14.58
CA GLU A 233 1.98 -1.98 -15.56
C GLU A 233 1.14 -3.03 -16.32
N LEU A 234 0.27 -3.76 -15.61
CA LEU A 234 -0.49 -4.88 -16.18
C LEU A 234 -1.69 -4.46 -17.03
N VAL A 235 -2.32 -3.34 -16.68
CA VAL A 235 -3.51 -2.86 -17.36
C VAL A 235 -3.11 -1.59 -18.11
N ALA A 236 -2.88 -1.74 -19.41
CA ALA A 236 -2.62 -0.62 -20.31
C ALA A 236 -3.70 0.46 -20.14
N GLU A 237 -3.29 1.71 -20.34
CA GLU A 237 -4.19 2.85 -20.30
C GLU A 237 -5.41 2.61 -21.20
N GLY A 238 -6.61 2.80 -20.66
CA GLY A 238 -7.85 2.49 -21.37
C GLY A 238 -8.18 1.00 -21.48
N ARG A 239 -7.71 0.15 -20.56
CA ARG A 239 -8.22 -1.22 -20.31
C ARG A 239 -8.87 -1.39 -18.92
N GLU A 240 -9.40 -0.33 -18.36
CA GLU A 240 -9.98 -0.32 -17.01
C GLU A 240 -11.45 -0.77 -16.99
N GLN A 241 -12.13 -0.73 -18.14
CA GLN A 241 -13.54 -1.05 -18.27
C GLN A 241 -13.75 -2.43 -18.88
N ARG A 242 -14.83 -3.12 -18.49
CA ARG A 242 -15.16 -4.45 -19.04
C ARG A 242 -15.25 -4.46 -20.56
N SER A 243 -15.76 -3.39 -21.17
CA SER A 243 -15.93 -3.25 -22.62
C SER A 243 -14.62 -3.34 -23.42
N GLN A 244 -13.48 -3.16 -22.76
CA GLN A 244 -12.15 -3.16 -23.38
C GLN A 244 -11.47 -4.54 -23.31
N TRP A 245 -12.17 -5.53 -22.73
CA TRP A 245 -11.68 -6.89 -22.58
C TRP A 245 -12.59 -7.85 -23.33
N GLU A 246 -11.98 -8.71 -24.15
CA GLU A 246 -12.71 -9.79 -24.80
C GLU A 246 -13.04 -10.91 -23.80
N SER A 247 -14.02 -11.77 -24.12
CA SER A 247 -14.36 -12.89 -23.23
C SER A 247 -13.24 -13.93 -23.17
N TRP A 248 -12.69 -14.30 -24.33
CA TRP A 248 -11.61 -15.29 -24.44
C TRP A 248 -10.30 -14.86 -23.77
N GLN A 249 -10.07 -13.55 -23.61
CA GLN A 249 -8.93 -13.03 -22.85
C GLN A 249 -9.09 -13.29 -21.35
N LEU A 250 -10.33 -13.33 -20.86
CA LEU A 250 -10.61 -13.48 -19.43
C LEU A 250 -10.96 -14.90 -19.02
N TRP A 251 -11.57 -15.68 -19.91
CA TRP A 251 -12.11 -17.00 -19.62
C TRP A 251 -11.60 -18.03 -20.62
N LEU A 252 -11.06 -19.14 -20.09
CA LEU A 252 -10.89 -20.37 -20.87
C LEU A 252 -12.24 -21.05 -21.10
N ASP A 253 -13.10 -20.99 -20.09
CA ASP A 253 -14.47 -21.45 -20.12
C ASP A 253 -15.32 -20.49 -19.27
N GLU A 254 -16.23 -19.76 -19.91
CA GLU A 254 -17.09 -18.77 -19.25
C GLU A 254 -18.19 -19.43 -18.42
N GLU A 255 -18.70 -20.58 -18.84
CA GLU A 255 -19.76 -21.31 -18.14
C GLU A 255 -19.20 -21.99 -16.89
N ALA A 256 -18.04 -22.65 -17.02
CA ALA A 256 -17.33 -23.24 -15.89
C ALA A 256 -16.54 -22.21 -15.06
N ARG A 257 -16.58 -20.91 -15.43
CA ARG A 257 -15.90 -19.79 -14.74
C ARG A 257 -14.41 -20.07 -14.51
N VAL A 258 -13.77 -20.61 -15.54
CA VAL A 258 -12.33 -20.92 -15.52
C VAL A 258 -11.58 -19.74 -16.12
N PRO A 259 -10.87 -18.93 -15.31
CA PRO A 259 -10.14 -17.78 -15.81
C PRO A 259 -8.93 -18.22 -16.63
N THR A 260 -8.54 -17.38 -17.61
CA THR A 260 -7.24 -17.50 -18.28
C THR A 260 -6.09 -17.17 -17.32
N ALA A 261 -4.87 -17.47 -17.76
CA ALA A 261 -3.65 -17.07 -17.05
C ALA A 261 -3.53 -15.52 -16.93
N GLU A 262 -3.95 -14.78 -17.95
CA GLU A 262 -4.00 -13.31 -17.92
C GLU A 262 -4.97 -12.81 -16.85
N HIS A 263 -6.19 -13.36 -16.81
CA HIS A 263 -7.17 -12.98 -15.80
C HIS A 263 -6.74 -13.39 -14.38
N LEU A 264 -6.08 -14.54 -14.22
CA LEU A 264 -5.51 -14.96 -12.94
C LEU A 264 -4.44 -13.99 -12.44
N ARG A 265 -3.63 -13.38 -13.32
CA ARG A 265 -2.67 -12.33 -12.93
C ARG A 265 -3.38 -11.09 -12.36
N LEU A 266 -4.50 -10.69 -12.95
CA LEU A 266 -5.30 -9.57 -12.45
C LEU A 266 -5.92 -9.90 -11.09
N ILE A 267 -6.54 -11.09 -10.98
CA ILE A 267 -7.17 -11.57 -9.74
C ILE A 267 -6.14 -11.71 -8.62
N ALA A 268 -4.90 -12.10 -8.95
CA ALA A 268 -3.81 -12.18 -7.98
C ALA A 268 -3.51 -10.81 -7.33
N TRP A 269 -3.75 -9.69 -8.03
CA TRP A 269 -3.67 -8.33 -7.47
C TRP A 269 -4.99 -7.82 -6.90
N ALA A 270 -5.93 -8.72 -6.63
CA ALA A 270 -7.28 -8.42 -6.15
C ALA A 270 -8.02 -7.40 -7.03
N TRP A 271 -7.85 -7.50 -8.35
CA TRP A 271 -8.58 -6.68 -9.32
C TRP A 271 -9.10 -7.54 -10.47
N SER A 272 -10.21 -7.10 -11.06
CA SER A 272 -10.76 -7.73 -12.26
C SER A 272 -11.63 -6.71 -13.01
N PRO A 273 -11.63 -6.73 -14.35
CA PRO A 273 -12.53 -5.91 -15.16
C PRO A 273 -13.98 -6.43 -15.13
N VAL A 274 -14.21 -7.69 -14.73
CA VAL A 274 -15.57 -8.22 -14.49
C VAL A 274 -16.00 -8.02 -13.04
N PRO A 275 -17.30 -7.81 -12.78
CA PRO A 275 -17.81 -7.71 -11.43
C PRO A 275 -17.62 -9.02 -10.67
N GLU A 276 -17.47 -8.93 -9.36
CA GLU A 276 -17.23 -10.09 -8.49
C GLU A 276 -18.33 -11.16 -8.59
N SER A 277 -19.57 -10.78 -8.93
CA SER A 277 -20.67 -11.72 -9.17
C SER A 277 -20.39 -12.73 -10.29
N LYS A 278 -19.60 -12.35 -11.30
CA LYS A 278 -19.17 -13.25 -12.39
C LYS A 278 -17.98 -14.13 -12.01
N LEU A 279 -17.21 -13.73 -11.00
CA LEU A 279 -16.17 -14.55 -10.37
C LEU A 279 -16.77 -15.52 -9.31
N ARG A 280 -18.11 -15.53 -9.22
CA ARG A 280 -19.04 -16.22 -8.31
C ARG A 280 -18.69 -17.61 -7.80
N PRO A 281 -18.23 -18.60 -8.60
CA PRO A 281 -19.04 -19.78 -9.00
C PRO A 281 -20.51 -19.84 -8.57
#